data_AF-A0AB33FU13-F1
#
_entry.id   AF-A0AB33FU13-F1
#
_cell.length_a   1.000
_cell.length_b   1.000
_cell.length_c   1.000
_cell.angle_alpha   90.00
_cell.angle_beta   90.00
_cell.angle_gamma   90.00
#
_symmetry.space_group_name_H-M   'P 1'
#
loop_
_entity.id
_entity.type
_entity.pdbx_description
1 polymer ?
#
loop_
_entity_poly.entity_id
_entity_poly.type
_entity_poly.pdbx_seq_one_letter_code
_entity_poly.pdbx_strand_id
1 'polypeptide(L)'
;MLRTDLHDFYSWPTSTPVIKYEWFALYREDGKIDDYTWINGVKRGYFRLHPSGPLGISLGCITLQHRTDFLAIRQALVSTRPVRLVNGLMSYGTIEVILNGKQTCPNRD
;
A
#
# COMPACT_ATOMS: atom_id res chain seq x y z
N MET A 1 0.14 -6.24 -2.36
CA MET A 1 1.05 -5.50 -1.45
C MET A 1 2.50 -5.95 -1.64
N LEU A 2 3.43 -5.04 -1.91
CA LEU A 2 4.88 -5.30 -2.06
C LEU A 2 5.70 -4.40 -1.12
N ARG A 3 6.93 -4.75 -0.73
CA ARG A 3 7.82 -3.81 -0.02
C ARG A 3 8.35 -2.73 -0.97
N THR A 4 8.58 -1.52 -0.46
CA THR A 4 9.03 -0.33 -1.23
C THR A 4 10.48 0.05 -0.97
N ASP A 5 11.22 -0.80 -0.26
CA ASP A 5 12.58 -0.57 0.21
C ASP A 5 13.58 -0.19 -0.90
N LEU A 6 13.33 -0.60 -2.14
CA LEU A 6 14.15 -0.26 -3.29
C LEU A 6 13.83 1.10 -3.93
N HIS A 7 12.61 1.64 -3.77
CA HIS A 7 12.15 2.84 -4.47
C HIS A 7 11.98 4.07 -3.58
N ASP A 8 11.71 3.88 -2.29
CA ASP A 8 11.24 4.94 -1.40
C ASP A 8 12.17 5.14 -0.18
N PHE A 9 13.50 5.09 -0.31
CA PHE A 9 14.42 5.08 0.86
C PHE A 9 14.43 6.36 1.74
N TYR A 10 13.86 7.48 1.28
CA TYR A 10 13.97 8.78 1.96
C TYR A 10 13.03 8.93 3.18
N SER A 11 13.60 9.29 4.34
CA SER A 11 12.87 9.49 5.61
C SER A 11 12.78 10.98 5.99
N TRP A 12 11.64 11.44 6.49
CA TRP A 12 11.48 12.83 6.98
C TRP A 12 11.85 12.91 8.48
N PRO A 13 12.92 13.65 8.87
CA PRO A 13 13.31 13.80 10.26
C PRO A 13 12.37 14.79 10.96
N THR A 14 11.32 14.27 11.57
CA THR A 14 10.29 15.03 12.28
C THR A 14 9.94 14.30 13.57
N SER A 15 9.15 14.93 14.45
CA SER A 15 8.67 14.29 15.69
C SER A 15 7.89 12.99 15.45
N THR A 16 7.34 12.81 14.25
CA THR A 16 6.77 11.55 13.76
C THR A 16 7.57 11.03 12.57
N PRO A 17 8.71 10.34 12.80
CA PRO A 17 9.61 9.93 11.72
C PRO A 17 8.89 9.05 10.69
N VAL A 18 9.10 9.37 9.42
CA VAL A 18 8.55 8.63 8.28
C VAL A 18 9.61 7.66 7.78
N ILE A 19 9.49 6.38 8.11
CA ILE A 19 10.41 5.34 7.64
C ILE A 19 9.77 4.63 6.45
N LYS A 20 10.00 5.16 5.25
CA LYS A 20 9.37 4.65 4.03
C LYS A 20 9.78 3.22 3.64
N TYR A 21 10.92 2.72 4.14
CA TYR A 21 11.32 1.31 4.04
C TYR A 21 10.28 0.35 4.64
N GLU A 22 9.50 0.82 5.61
CA GLU A 22 8.47 -0.01 6.25
C GLU A 22 7.18 -0.13 5.43
N TRP A 23 7.00 0.74 4.43
CA TRP A 23 5.76 0.86 3.68
C TRP A 23 5.55 -0.29 2.70
N PHE A 24 4.29 -0.43 2.26
CA PHE A 24 3.94 -1.37 1.20
C PHE A 24 3.38 -0.66 -0.02
N ALA A 25 3.84 -1.02 -1.21
CA ALA A 25 3.24 -0.62 -2.48
C ALA A 25 1.91 -1.35 -2.71
N LEU A 26 0.93 -0.58 -3.15
CA LEU A 26 -0.39 -1.03 -3.53
C LEU A 26 -0.52 -0.88 -5.05
N TYR A 27 -0.61 -2.01 -5.73
CA TYR A 27 -0.85 -2.04 -7.17
C TYR A 27 -2.29 -2.44 -7.41
N ARG A 28 -2.88 -1.86 -8.46
CA ARG A 28 -4.24 -2.19 -8.85
C ARG A 28 -4.28 -3.63 -9.33
N GLU A 29 -5.35 -4.33 -8.97
CA GLU A 29 -5.62 -5.64 -9.54
C GLU A 29 -6.38 -5.49 -10.86
N ASP A 30 -5.65 -5.19 -11.93
CA ASP A 30 -6.17 -5.09 -13.29
C ASP A 30 -5.39 -5.96 -14.29
N GLY A 31 -4.64 -6.93 -13.76
CA GLY A 31 -3.78 -7.82 -14.53
C GLY A 31 -2.43 -7.21 -14.92
N LYS A 32 -2.18 -5.93 -14.60
CA LYS A 32 -0.89 -5.27 -14.79
C LYS A 32 -0.22 -5.06 -13.44
N ILE A 33 1.12 -5.11 -13.45
CA ILE A 33 1.93 -4.86 -12.26
C ILE A 33 2.68 -3.55 -12.49
N ASP A 34 2.00 -2.44 -12.22
CA ASP A 34 2.50 -1.09 -12.36
C ASP A 34 2.17 -0.22 -11.15
N ASP A 35 2.95 0.85 -10.97
CA ASP A 35 2.77 1.80 -9.86
C ASP A 35 1.89 2.99 -10.27
N TYR A 36 1.14 2.87 -11.36
CA TYR A 36 0.18 3.87 -11.81
C TYR A 36 -1.01 3.21 -12.51
N THR A 37 -2.18 3.84 -12.42
CA THR A 37 -3.39 3.39 -13.12
C THR A 37 -4.12 4.58 -13.71
N TRP A 38 -4.99 4.32 -14.69
CA TRP A 38 -5.85 5.32 -15.30
C TRP A 38 -7.28 5.10 -14.84
N ILE A 39 -7.90 6.17 -14.32
CA ILE A 39 -9.30 6.18 -13.91
C ILE A 39 -9.94 7.40 -14.57
N ASN A 40 -10.90 7.16 -15.46
CA ASN A 40 -11.62 8.21 -16.19
C ASN A 40 -10.68 9.23 -16.88
N GLY A 41 -9.61 8.74 -17.53
CA GLY A 41 -8.63 9.58 -18.22
C GLY A 41 -7.64 10.31 -17.31
N VAL A 42 -7.69 10.10 -15.99
CA VAL A 42 -6.75 10.68 -15.03
C VAL A 42 -5.73 9.64 -14.60
N LYS A 43 -4.44 9.94 -14.77
CA LYS A 43 -3.35 9.12 -14.25
C LYS A 43 -3.24 9.30 -12.73
N ARG A 44 -3.27 8.19 -12.00
CA ARG A 44 -3.07 8.10 -10.54
C ARG A 44 -2.01 7.04 -10.26
N GLY A 45 -1.42 7.02 -9.08
CA GLY A 45 -0.37 6.04 -8.79
C GLY A 45 0.34 6.28 -7.48
N TYR A 46 1.45 5.57 -7.29
CA TYR A 46 2.29 5.64 -6.10
C TYR A 46 1.49 5.37 -4.82
N PHE A 47 0.51 4.47 -4.90
CA PHE A 47 -0.33 4.14 -3.76
C PHE A 47 0.46 3.29 -2.77
N ARG A 48 0.35 3.64 -1.49
CA ARG A 48 1.08 3.01 -0.41
C ARG A 48 0.14 2.68 0.76
N LEU A 49 0.50 1.65 1.52
CA LEU A 49 0.03 1.44 2.89
C LEU A 49 1.12 1.95 3.83
N HIS A 50 0.79 2.95 4.65
CA HIS A 50 1.77 3.61 5.52
C HIS A 50 1.13 4.26 6.75
N PRO A 51 1.90 4.55 7.83
CA PRO A 51 1.40 5.38 8.92
C PRO A 51 1.31 6.85 8.49
N SER A 52 0.51 7.64 9.20
CA SER A 52 0.44 9.08 9.03
C SER A 52 1.83 9.71 9.10
N GLY A 53 2.17 10.49 8.08
CA GLY A 53 3.33 11.38 8.13
C GLY A 53 3.04 12.64 8.95
N PRO A 54 4.01 13.56 9.05
CA PRO A 54 3.92 14.77 9.87
C PRO A 54 2.78 15.71 9.47
N LEU A 55 2.44 15.70 8.18
CA LEU A 55 1.37 16.52 7.63
C LEU A 55 0.01 15.82 7.60
N GLY A 56 -0.08 14.53 7.97
CA GLY A 56 -1.34 13.79 7.94
C GLY A 56 -1.94 13.56 6.55
N ILE A 57 -1.16 13.81 5.49
CA ILE A 57 -1.63 13.78 4.10
C ILE A 57 -1.55 12.35 3.54
N SER A 58 -2.66 11.84 2.98
CA SER A 58 -2.72 10.51 2.35
C SER A 58 -2.66 10.53 0.82
N LEU A 59 -3.21 11.55 0.15
CA LEU A 59 -3.30 11.66 -1.33
C LEU A 59 -3.80 10.40 -2.06
N GLY A 60 -4.64 9.59 -1.40
CA GLY A 60 -5.17 8.34 -1.94
C GLY A 60 -4.45 7.07 -1.51
N CYS A 61 -3.40 7.17 -0.70
CA CYS A 61 -2.84 6.05 0.05
C CYS A 61 -3.80 5.55 1.13
N ILE A 62 -3.58 4.30 1.58
CA ILE A 62 -4.18 3.78 2.81
C ILE A 62 -3.27 4.22 3.95
N THR A 63 -3.72 5.20 4.74
CA THR A 63 -2.94 5.81 5.80
C THR A 63 -3.53 5.50 7.17
N LEU A 64 -2.72 4.94 8.06
CA LEU A 64 -3.13 4.64 9.43
C LEU A 64 -2.74 5.78 10.36
N GLN A 65 -3.70 6.27 11.15
CA GLN A 65 -3.51 7.44 12.01
C GLN A 65 -2.41 7.21 13.06
N HIS A 66 -2.38 6.04 13.68
CA HIS A 66 -1.39 5.69 14.69
C HIS A 66 -0.32 4.76 14.13
N ARG A 67 0.95 5.08 14.41
CA ARG A 67 2.10 4.25 14.01
C ARG A 67 2.03 2.84 14.60
N THR A 68 1.48 2.69 15.80
CA THR A 68 1.29 1.38 16.47
C THR A 68 0.40 0.45 15.66
N ASP A 69 -0.70 0.97 15.12
CA ASP A 69 -1.66 0.20 14.32
C ASP A 69 -1.00 -0.26 13.01
N PHE A 70 -0.24 0.65 12.39
CA PHE A 70 0.58 0.31 11.22
C PHE A 70 1.61 -0.77 11.52
N LEU A 71 2.32 -0.70 12.65
CA LEU A 71 3.30 -1.72 13.02
C LEU A 71 2.64 -3.08 13.27
N ALA A 72 1.45 -3.11 13.86
CA ALA A 72 0.68 -4.34 14.05
C ALA A 72 0.30 -4.99 12.70
N ILE A 73 -0.24 -4.21 11.76
CA ILE A 73 -0.57 -4.70 10.41
C ILE A 73 0.69 -5.11 9.65
N ARG A 74 1.75 -4.31 9.71
CA ARG A 74 3.04 -4.64 9.08
C ARG A 74 3.55 -5.97 9.60
N GLN A 75 3.54 -6.20 10.90
CA GLN A 75 4.01 -7.45 11.49
C GLN A 75 3.21 -8.65 10.97
N ALA A 76 1.88 -8.54 10.90
CA ALA A 76 1.04 -9.58 10.32
C ALA A 76 1.38 -9.84 8.83
N LEU A 77 1.57 -8.79 8.03
CA LEU A 77 1.93 -8.91 6.62
C LEU A 77 3.30 -9.56 6.42
N VAL A 78 4.35 -9.11 7.10
CA VAL A 78 5.70 -9.67 6.91
C VAL A 78 5.85 -11.09 7.44
N SER A 79 4.99 -11.50 8.38
CA SER A 79 4.89 -12.89 8.85
C SER A 79 4.11 -13.80 7.89
N THR A 80 3.38 -13.24 6.93
CA THR A 80 2.65 -14.01 5.92
C THR A 80 3.60 -14.50 4.84
N ARG A 81 3.47 -15.77 4.43
CA ARG A 81 4.24 -16.34 3.32
C ARG A 81 3.89 -15.58 2.02
N PRO A 82 4.85 -14.92 1.37
CA PRO A 82 4.55 -14.15 0.18
C PRO A 82 4.32 -15.03 -1.05
N VAL A 83 3.46 -14.55 -1.95
CA VAL A 83 3.14 -15.16 -3.25
C VAL A 83 4.00 -14.52 -4.33
N ARG A 84 4.64 -15.34 -5.17
CA ARG A 84 5.40 -14.85 -6.32
C ARG A 84 4.45 -14.48 -7.45
N LEU A 85 4.54 -13.25 -7.94
CA LEU A 85 3.79 -12.76 -9.11
C LEU A 85 4.48 -13.14 -10.42
N VAL A 86 3.76 -13.00 -11.54
CA VAL A 86 4.25 -13.34 -12.90
C VAL A 86 5.54 -12.62 -13.30
N ASN A 87 5.78 -11.42 -12.76
CA ASN A 87 7.00 -10.64 -13.02
C ASN A 87 8.12 -10.88 -11.99
N GLY A 88 7.96 -11.88 -11.11
CA GLY A 88 8.96 -12.24 -10.10
C GLY A 88 8.89 -11.46 -8.80
N LEU A 89 8.03 -10.44 -8.67
CA LEU A 89 7.83 -9.72 -7.41
C LEU A 89 7.13 -10.59 -6.36
N MET A 90 7.45 -10.34 -5.09
CA MET A 90 6.89 -11.09 -3.95
C MET A 90 5.79 -10.27 -3.28
N SER A 91 4.55 -10.78 -3.32
CA SER A 91 3.40 -10.12 -2.72
C SER A 91 2.95 -10.72 -1.40
N TYR A 92 2.65 -9.85 -0.44
CA TYR A 92 2.08 -10.21 0.86
C TYR A 92 0.55 -10.39 0.84
N GLY A 93 -0.09 -10.25 -0.33
CA GLY A 93 -1.52 -10.45 -0.51
C GLY A 93 -2.24 -9.27 -1.13
N THR A 94 -3.57 -9.37 -1.12
CA THR A 94 -4.53 -8.39 -1.65
C THR A 94 -5.17 -7.61 -0.51
N ILE A 95 -5.61 -6.39 -0.81
CA ILE A 95 -6.42 -5.57 0.11
C ILE A 95 -7.66 -5.11 -0.65
N GLU A 96 -8.82 -5.35 -0.06
CA GLU A 96 -10.10 -4.87 -0.59
C GLU A 96 -10.52 -3.64 0.21
N VAL A 97 -10.87 -2.57 -0.50
CA VAL A 97 -11.34 -1.32 0.12
C VAL A 97 -12.84 -1.22 -0.12
N ILE A 98 -13.62 -1.35 0.96
CA ILE A 98 -15.08 -1.36 0.92
C ILE A 98 -15.59 -0.04 1.52
N LEU A 99 -16.33 0.74 0.72
CA LEU A 99 -16.95 1.98 1.20
C LEU A 99 -18.32 1.66 1.82
N ASN A 100 -18.51 1.99 3.09
CA ASN A 100 -19.78 1.82 3.82
C ASN A 100 -20.36 0.40 3.78
N GLY A 101 -19.52 -0.62 3.77
CA GLY A 101 -19.96 -2.02 3.72
C GLY A 101 -20.58 -2.46 2.39
N LYS A 102 -20.59 -1.59 1.36
CA LYS A 102 -21.01 -1.97 0.01
C LYS A 102 -19.80 -2.50 -0.75
N GLN A 103 -19.83 -3.79 -1.09
CA GLN A 103 -18.81 -4.39 -1.94
C GLN A 103 -18.79 -3.67 -3.29
N THR A 104 -17.62 -3.14 -3.66
CA THR A 104 -17.44 -2.38 -4.91
C THR A 104 -16.65 -3.16 -5.95
N CYS A 105 -15.93 -4.21 -5.53
CA CYS A 105 -15.25 -5.14 -6.42
C CYS A 105 -16.20 -6.28 -6.78
N PRO A 106 -16.39 -6.62 -8.07
CA PRO A 106 -17.13 -7.82 -8.46
C PRO A 106 -16.45 -9.05 -7.85
N ASN A 107 -17.22 -10.00 -7.32
CA ASN A 107 -16.68 -11.29 -6.91
C ASN A 107 -15.97 -11.94 -8.09
N ARG A 108 -14.84 -12.59 -7.79
CA ARG A 108 -14.13 -13.42 -8.77
C ARG A 108 -14.85 -14.77 -8.82
N ASP A 109 -15.62 -14.97 -9.87
CA ASP A 109 -16.02 -16.30 -10.32
C ASP A 109 -14.90 -16.90 -11.19
#